data_AF-A0A2V9PYU3-F1
#
_entry.id   AF-A0A2V9PYU3-F1
#
_cell.length_a   1.000
_cell.length_b   1.000
_cell.length_c   1.000
_cell.angle_alpha   90.00
_cell.angle_beta   90.00
_cell.angle_gamma   90.00
#
_symmetry.space_group_name_H-M   'P 1'
#
loop_
_entity.id
_entity.type
_entity.pdbx_description
1 polymer ?
#
loop_
_entity_poly.entity_id
_entity_poly.type
_entity_poly.pdbx_seq_one_letter_code
_entity_poly.pdbx_strand_id
1 'polypeptide(L)' 'MKKPELRVTKFVGGKTVQGTCSACPTVIFDTGSLLRDNEDHQRELERLFAEHFRQVHLREDASQSAARIVREATENH' A
#
# COMPACT_ATOMS: atom_id res chain seq x y z
N MET A 1 6.93 12.61 3.94
CA MET A 1 7.18 11.16 3.96
C MET A 1 7.06 10.63 2.54
N LYS A 2 7.97 9.75 2.08
CA LYS A 2 7.84 9.14 0.75
C LYS A 2 6.67 8.16 0.81
N LYS A 3 5.65 8.38 -0.02
CA LYS A 3 4.51 7.47 -0.12
C LYS A 3 5.03 6.12 -0.63
N PRO A 4 4.82 5.00 0.08
CA PRO A 4 5.14 3.68 -0.45
C PRO A 4 4.42 3.45 -1.78
N GLU A 5 5.08 2.76 -2.70
CA GLU A 5 4.57 2.43 -4.04
C GLU A 5 4.70 0.93 -4.29
N LEU A 6 3.76 0.37 -5.04
CA LEU A 6 3.85 -1.00 -5.54
C LEU A 6 4.85 -1.05 -6.70
N ARG A 7 5.94 -1.80 -6.52
CA ARG A 7 6.93 -2.06 -7.56
C ARG A 7 6.76 -3.45 -8.11
N VAL A 8 6.53 -3.58 -9.41
CA VAL A 8 6.48 -4.87 -10.09
C VAL A 8 7.90 -5.46 -10.16
N THR A 9 8.07 -6.68 -9.67
CA THR A 9 9.38 -7.36 -9.62
C THR A 9 9.47 -8.52 -10.60
N LYS A 10 8.35 -9.13 -10.97
CA LYS A 10 8.35 -10.27 -11.89
C LYS A 10 7.23 -10.21 -12.91
N PHE A 11 7.64 -10.42 -14.16
CA PHE A 11 6.76 -10.62 -15.30
C PHE A 11 6.92 -12.05 -15.80
N VAL A 12 5.81 -12.77 -15.97
CA VAL A 12 5.79 -14.12 -16.55
C VAL A 12 4.82 -14.12 -17.71
N GLY A 13 5.30 -14.45 -18.92
CA GLY A 13 4.46 -14.52 -20.12
C GLY A 13 3.77 -13.20 -20.48
N GLY A 14 4.42 -12.05 -20.22
CA GLY A 14 3.83 -10.72 -20.43
C GLY A 14 2.80 -10.30 -19.38
N LYS A 15 2.67 -11.07 -18.29
CA LYS A 15 1.79 -10.77 -17.15
C LYS A 15 2.60 -10.43 -15.90
N THR A 16 2.15 -9.38 -15.22
CA THR A 16 2.71 -8.92 -13.95
C THR A 16 2.23 -9.86 -12.84
N VAL A 17 3.07 -10.81 -12.44
CA VAL A 17 2.68 -11.85 -11.47
C VAL A 17 3.18 -11.58 -10.05
N GLN A 18 4.22 -10.75 -9.91
CA GLN A 18 4.73 -10.36 -8.59
C GLN A 18 5.05 -8.89 -8.49
N GLY A 19 4.74 -8.33 -7.33
CA GLY A 19 5.15 -6.99 -6.92
C GLY A 19 5.73 -6.96 -5.51
N THR A 20 6.32 -5.85 -5.13
CA THR A 20 6.88 -5.60 -3.79
C THR A 20 6.50 -4.20 -3.36
N CYS A 21 6.45 -3.97 -2.04
CA CYS A 21 6.37 -2.61 -1.53
C CYS A 21 7.74 -1.92 -1.65
N SER A 22 7.79 -0.70 -2.18
CA SER A 22 9.02 0.10 -2.29
C SER A 22 9.65 0.42 -0.92
N ALA A 23 8.83 0.51 0.14
CA ALA A 23 9.28 0.72 1.52
C ALA A 23 9.61 -0.59 2.26
N CYS A 24 9.07 -1.73 1.82
CA CYS A 24 9.27 -3.05 2.43
C CYS A 24 9.71 -4.05 1.36
N PRO A 25 11.02 -4.12 1.04
CA PRO A 25 11.54 -5.05 0.02
C PRO A 25 11.44 -6.53 0.46
N THR A 26 11.15 -6.78 1.73
CA THR A 26 10.89 -8.13 2.27
C THR A 26 9.47 -8.63 2.00
N VAL A 27 8.54 -7.74 1.60
CA VAL A 27 7.15 -8.08 1.36
C VAL A 27 6.93 -8.26 -0.14
N ILE A 28 6.76 -9.51 -0.55
CA ILE A 28 6.49 -9.90 -1.93
C ILE A 28 5.01 -10.26 -2.06
N PHE A 29 4.32 -9.55 -2.95
CA PHE A 29 2.97 -9.86 -3.38
C PHE A 29 3.05 -10.79 -4.58
N ASP A 30 2.46 -11.97 -4.49
CA ASP A 30 2.41 -12.96 -5.56
C ASP A 30 0.94 -13.29 -5.85
N THR A 31 0.54 -13.13 -7.11
CA THR A 31 -0.81 -13.47 -7.56
C THR A 31 -0.90 -14.87 -8.17
N GLY A 32 0.22 -15.60 -8.19
CA GLY A 32 0.33 -16.94 -8.73
C GLY A 32 0.03 -17.02 -10.23
N SER A 33 -0.17 -18.25 -10.71
CA SER A 33 -0.57 -18.55 -12.09
C SER A 33 -2.07 -18.80 -12.25
N LEU A 34 -2.86 -18.51 -11.20
CA LEU A 34 -4.27 -18.85 -11.13
C LEU A 34 -5.17 -17.85 -11.87
N LEU A 35 -4.70 -16.62 -12.06
CA LEU A 35 -5.46 -15.58 -12.72
C LEU A 35 -5.29 -15.69 -14.24
N ARG A 36 -6.40 -15.50 -14.96
CA ARG A 36 -6.43 -15.72 -16.42
C ARG A 36 -5.98 -14.47 -17.18
N ASP A 37 -6.23 -13.28 -16.65
CA ASP A 37 -6.05 -12.01 -17.35
C ASP A 37 -5.08 -11.06 -16.63
N ASN A 38 -4.37 -10.23 -17.39
CA ASN A 38 -3.37 -9.31 -16.83
C ASN A 38 -4.00 -8.30 -15.86
N GLU A 39 -5.21 -7.80 -16.19
CA GLU A 39 -5.96 -6.89 -15.34
C GLU A 39 -6.30 -7.50 -13.98
N ASP A 40 -6.69 -8.79 -13.92
CA ASP A 40 -6.94 -9.46 -12.65
C ASP A 40 -5.68 -9.56 -11.79
N HIS A 41 -4.52 -9.87 -12.40
CA HIS A 41 -3.27 -9.90 -11.65
C HIS A 41 -2.91 -8.51 -11.12
N GLN A 42 -3.13 -7.45 -11.91
CA GLN A 42 -2.86 -6.10 -11.45
C GLN A 42 -3.79 -5.71 -10.30
N ARG A 43 -5.09 -5.95 -10.44
CA ARG A 43 -6.09 -5.62 -9.39
C ARG A 43 -5.80 -6.34 -8.09
N GLU A 44 -5.36 -7.60 -8.15
CA GLU A 44 -5.01 -8.35 -6.95
C GLU A 44 -3.71 -7.85 -6.31
N LEU A 45 -2.69 -7.49 -7.11
CA LEU A 45 -1.48 -6.86 -6.57
C LEU A 45 -1.78 -5.51 -5.92
N GLU A 46 -2.65 -4.69 -6.52
CA GLU A 46 -3.10 -3.41 -5.96
C GLU A 46 -3.87 -3.63 -4.65
N ARG A 47 -4.71 -4.66 -4.57
CA ARG A 47 -5.43 -5.03 -3.35
C ARG A 47 -4.47 -5.46 -2.23
N LEU A 48 -3.53 -6.36 -2.52
CA LEU A 48 -2.54 -6.84 -1.55
C LEU A 48 -1.66 -5.69 -1.04
N PHE A 49 -1.25 -4.80 -1.96
CA PHE A 49 -0.51 -3.60 -1.60
C PHE A 49 -1.33 -2.65 -0.71
N ALA A 50 -2.60 -2.41 -1.04
CA ALA A 50 -3.46 -1.53 -0.26
C ALA A 50 -3.72 -2.07 1.16
N GLU A 51 -3.88 -3.38 1.31
CA GLU A 51 -4.02 -4.04 2.61
C GLU A 51 -2.74 -3.90 3.44
N HIS A 52 -1.59 -4.24 2.85
CA HIS A 52 -0.28 -4.07 3.49
C HIS A 52 -0.04 -2.60 3.89
N PHE A 53 -0.33 -1.67 2.98
CA PHE A 53 -0.20 -0.24 3.25
C PHE A 53 -1.07 0.19 4.43
N ARG A 54 -2.33 -0.25 4.50
CA ARG A 54 -3.23 0.08 5.62
C ARG A 54 -2.78 -0.52 6.96
N GLN A 55 -2.19 -1.70 6.94
CA GLN A 55 -1.77 -2.37 8.17
C GLN A 55 -0.40 -1.90 8.67
N VAL A 56 0.56 -1.72 7.76
CA VAL A 56 1.97 -1.46 8.09
C VAL A 56 2.29 0.03 8.02
N HIS A 57 1.86 0.73 6.97
CA HIS A 57 2.24 2.13 6.74
C HIS A 57 1.22 3.14 7.28
N LEU A 58 -0.07 2.81 7.27
CA LEU A 58 -1.13 3.71 7.75
C LEU A 58 -1.30 3.68 9.28
N ARG A 59 -0.92 2.57 9.95
CA ARG A 59 -0.96 2.50 11.43
C ARG A 59 -0.05 3.53 12.10
N GLU A 60 1.05 3.93 11.46
CA GLU A 60 1.91 5.01 11.96
C GLU A 60 1.36 6.42 11.65
N ASP A 61 0.56 6.56 10.58
CA ASP A 61 -0.02 7.85 10.16
C ASP A 61 -1.28 8.24 10.98
N ALA A 62 -2.02 7.26 11.50
CA ALA A 62 -3.13 7.49 12.42
C ALA A 62 -2.68 8.16 13.73
N SER A 63 -1.43 7.93 14.16
CA SER A 63 -0.84 8.60 15.32
C SER A 63 -0.42 10.05 15.03
N GLN A 64 -0.19 10.43 13.76
CA GLN A 64 0.16 11.82 13.41
C GLN A 64 -1.05 12.68 13.08
N SER A 65 -2.15 12.08 12.60
CA SER A 65 -3.37 12.83 12.28
C SER A 65 -4.16 13.27 13.53
N ALA A 66 -3.96 12.62 14.69
CA ALA A 66 -4.60 13.01 15.95
C ALA A 66 -3.90 14.21 16.64
N ALA A 67 -2.66 14.55 16.27
CA ALA A 67 -1.88 15.60 16.93
C ALA A 67 -2.15 17.03 16.41
N ARG A 68 -3.00 17.20 15.38
CA ARG A 68 -3.30 18.52 14.79
C ARG A 68 -4.70 19.08 15.07
N ILE A 69 -5.53 18.37 15.83
CA ILE A 69 -6.88 18.83 16.18
C ILE A 69 -6.97 19.11 17.69
N VAL A 70 -6.02 19.85 18.27
CA VAL A 70 -6.22 20.51 19.57
C VAL A 70 -5.42 21.81 19.57
N ARG A 71 -5.99 22.87 18.99
CA ARG A 71 -5.73 24.27 19.37
C ARG A 71 -6.60 25.17 18.50
N GLU A 72 -7.77 25.52 19.02
CA GLU A 72 -8.39 26.85 18.94
C GLU A 72 -9.86 26.73 19.32
N ALA A 73 -10.17 27.10 20.57
CA ALA A 73 -11.39 27.82 20.98
C ALA A 73 -11.50 27.82 22.51
N THR A 74 -10.59 28.52 23.19
CA THR A 74 -10.87 29.05 24.53
C THR A 74 -10.29 30.45 24.60
N GLU A 75 -10.94 31.42 23.96
CA GLU A 75 -10.77 32.84 24.27
C GLU A 75 -11.81 33.64 23.48
N ASN A 76 -12.97 33.86 24.10
CA ASN A 76 -13.64 35.16 23.99
C ASN A 76 -14.53 35.32 25.23
N HIS A 77 -14.04 36.13 26.18
CA HIS A 77 -14.77 36.66 27.32
C HIS A 77 -14.98 38.16 27.06
#